data_AF-A0A1V5SH49-F1
#
_entry.id   AF-A0A1V5SH49-F1
#
_cell.length_a   1.000
_cell.length_b   1.000
_cell.length_c   1.000
_cell.angle_alpha   90.00
_cell.angle_beta   90.00
_cell.angle_gamma   90.00
#
_symmetry.space_group_name_H-M   'P 1'
#
loop_
_entity.id
_entity.type
_entity.pdbx_description
1 polymer ?
#
loop_
_entity_poly.entity_id
_entity_poly.type
_entity_poly.pdbx_seq_one_letter_code
_entity_poly.pdbx_strand_id
1 'polypeptide(L)'
;MPSDTSEKGLEALIVESLVKDAKYVQGDAGDYDRDHAVDLPKLIEFFRKTQPRVVESLNLTTDNPKRQKFLARIQGEIARRGVIDVFRKGVNDGPLSVVLFYGTPTPGNVRAAELFKSNIFSVTRQLKYSKDETQLALDLGIFINGLPVATFELKNRLTKQTVEDAVQQYKRDRDPRELLFQFGRCIVHLAVDDQEVRMCTHLKAKESWFLPFNKGWNDGAGNPPNPDGIKTDYLWKEVLHPDGLTDILENYAQIVEEKDERTGRKSFRQIFPRYHQLDVVHKLLAASKKDEVGKRYLIQHSAGSGKSNSIAWLAHQMIGLVKTGTTVFDSVIIVTDRRVLDKQIKDTIRQFAQVASTVGHAENSGDLRKFLESGKKIIITTVQKFPFVVSEIGDEHRGRKFAIIIDEAHSSQGGRTTAKMHMALSRHGAEAEEETFEDAINRIMESRRMLSNASYFAFTATPKNKTLEIFGEPYNEGGQTKHRPFHVYTMKQAIQEGFILDVLRHYTPVESHYRLVKTVEDDPQYDTKRP
;
A
#
# COMPACT_ATOMS: atom_id res chain seq x y z
N MET A 1 37.58 13.95 -3.23
CA MET A 1 37.59 13.60 -1.80
C MET A 1 37.25 12.11 -1.68
N PRO A 2 37.81 11.36 -0.72
CA PRO A 2 37.35 10.00 -0.46
C PRO A 2 35.87 10.01 -0.05
N SER A 3 35.09 9.02 -0.50
CA SER A 3 33.69 8.87 -0.12
C SER A 3 33.57 8.59 1.37
N ASP A 4 32.71 9.33 2.09
CA ASP A 4 32.41 9.07 3.51
C ASP A 4 31.52 7.83 3.63
N THR A 5 32.07 6.77 4.21
CA THR A 5 31.42 5.46 4.36
C THR A 5 30.81 5.25 5.75
N SER A 6 30.75 6.29 6.58
CA SER A 6 30.14 6.23 7.91
C SER A 6 28.62 6.33 7.88
N GLU A 7 27.96 6.05 9.02
CA GLU A 7 26.52 6.34 9.21
C GLU A 7 26.23 7.84 9.00
N LYS A 8 27.12 8.72 9.47
CA LYS A 8 27.03 10.18 9.27
C LYS A 8 27.14 10.57 7.80
N GLY A 9 27.93 9.84 7.02
CA GLY A 9 28.03 10.01 5.58
C GLY A 9 26.71 9.69 4.87
N LEU A 10 26.06 8.57 5.24
CA LEU A 10 24.74 8.20 4.73
C LEU A 10 23.67 9.22 5.13
N GLU A 11 23.68 9.65 6.39
CA GLU A 11 22.78 10.70 6.91
C GLU A 11 22.92 12.00 6.10
N ALA A 12 24.16 12.46 5.89
CA ALA A 12 24.44 13.67 5.12
C ALA A 12 23.98 13.55 3.66
N LEU A 13 24.19 12.39 3.03
CA LEU A 13 23.76 12.12 1.66
C LEU A 13 22.24 12.21 1.51
N ILE A 14 21.50 11.59 2.44
CA ILE A 14 20.03 11.62 2.41
C ILE A 14 19.52 13.04 2.59
N VAL A 15 20.05 13.77 3.59
CA VAL A 15 19.65 15.16 3.86
C VAL A 15 19.98 16.07 2.68
N GLU A 16 21.15 15.91 2.07
CA GLU A 16 21.56 16.68 0.90
C GLU A 16 20.59 16.47 -0.27
N SER A 17 20.23 15.23 -0.58
CA SER A 17 19.29 14.94 -1.68
C SER A 17 17.89 15.47 -1.38
N LEU A 18 17.38 15.30 -0.15
CA LEU A 18 16.08 15.85 0.24
C LEU A 18 16.05 17.38 0.13
N VAL A 19 17.09 18.07 0.58
CA VAL A 19 17.15 19.54 0.57
C VAL A 19 17.36 20.08 -0.85
N LYS A 20 18.32 19.52 -1.60
CA LYS A 20 18.68 20.04 -2.93
C LYS A 20 17.68 19.63 -4.01
N ASP A 21 17.32 18.36 -4.05
CA ASP A 21 16.52 17.79 -5.13
C ASP A 21 15.03 17.90 -4.81
N ALA A 22 14.64 17.52 -3.59
CA ALA A 22 13.25 17.45 -3.17
C ALA A 22 12.73 18.72 -2.44
N LYS A 23 13.57 19.75 -2.32
CA LYS A 23 13.25 21.06 -1.71
C LYS A 23 12.77 21.00 -0.26
N TYR A 24 13.23 20.01 0.49
CA TYR A 24 13.05 19.99 1.93
C TYR A 24 13.79 21.15 2.60
N VAL A 25 13.26 21.61 3.72
CA VAL A 25 13.96 22.52 4.63
C VAL A 25 14.75 21.68 5.64
N GLN A 26 16.03 21.96 5.81
CA GLN A 26 16.78 21.36 6.91
C GLN A 26 16.31 21.98 8.23
N GLY A 27 15.81 21.16 9.15
CA GLY A 27 15.38 21.58 10.48
C GLY A 27 16.51 21.58 11.50
N ASP A 28 16.24 22.17 12.67
CA ASP A 28 17.12 22.18 13.84
C ASP A 28 16.55 21.25 14.92
N ALA A 29 17.39 20.43 15.55
CA ALA A 29 16.96 19.56 16.64
C ALA A 29 16.55 20.35 17.90
N GLY A 30 17.03 21.58 18.07
CA GLY A 30 16.65 22.49 19.14
C GLY A 30 15.25 23.09 18.99
N ASP A 31 14.70 23.08 17.77
CA ASP A 31 13.37 23.60 17.45
C ASP A 31 12.24 22.61 17.76
N TYR A 32 12.60 21.36 18.07
CA TYR A 32 11.66 20.30 18.39
C TYR A 32 11.15 20.42 19.84
N ASP A 33 9.88 20.76 19.97
CA ASP A 33 9.14 20.77 21.22
C ASP A 33 8.74 19.34 21.61
N ARG A 34 9.41 18.84 22.65
CA ARG A 34 9.24 17.48 23.17
C ARG A 34 7.95 17.29 23.96
N ASP A 35 7.38 18.36 24.50
CA ASP A 35 6.14 18.28 25.28
C ASP A 35 4.93 17.99 24.38
N HIS A 36 4.99 18.45 23.14
CA HIS A 36 3.90 18.30 22.16
C HIS A 36 4.26 17.40 20.97
N ALA A 37 5.54 17.05 20.83
CA ALA A 37 6.12 16.32 19.71
C ALA A 37 5.93 17.04 18.36
N VAL A 38 6.36 18.30 18.30
CA VAL A 38 6.25 19.15 17.10
C VAL A 38 7.53 19.96 16.87
N ASP A 39 7.91 20.18 15.62
CA ASP A 39 8.82 21.26 15.24
C ASP A 39 8.01 22.57 15.22
N LEU A 40 8.13 23.31 16.32
CA LEU A 40 7.27 24.45 16.60
C LEU A 40 7.50 25.63 15.64
N PRO A 41 8.75 26.02 15.31
CA PRO A 41 9.01 27.04 14.30
C PRO A 41 8.40 26.70 12.94
N LYS A 42 8.53 25.45 12.44
CA LYS A 42 7.94 25.08 11.15
C LYS A 42 6.41 25.08 11.17
N LEU A 43 5.80 24.67 12.28
CA LEU A 43 4.36 24.75 12.45
C LEU A 43 3.86 26.21 12.40
N ILE A 44 4.53 27.12 13.12
CA ILE A 44 4.17 28.55 13.13
C ILE A 44 4.44 29.20 11.76
N GLU A 45 5.56 28.86 11.11
CA GLU A 45 5.91 29.34 9.76
C GLU A 45 4.81 28.99 8.75
N PHE A 46 4.38 27.72 8.75
CA PHE A 46 3.28 27.26 7.91
C PHE A 46 1.97 28.02 8.17
N PHE A 47 1.58 28.18 9.44
CA PHE A 47 0.34 28.91 9.77
C PHE A 47 0.42 30.40 9.43
N ARG A 48 1.57 31.05 9.59
CA ARG A 48 1.73 32.45 9.17
C ARG A 48 1.50 32.62 7.68
N LYS A 49 2.00 31.67 6.87
CA LYS A 49 1.88 31.71 5.41
C LYS A 49 0.47 31.40 4.92
N THR A 50 -0.23 30.46 5.58
CA THR A 50 -1.50 29.92 5.06
C THR A 50 -2.74 30.40 5.81
N GLN A 51 -2.62 30.67 7.11
CA GLN A 51 -3.72 30.88 8.04
C GLN A 51 -3.40 31.97 9.09
N PRO A 52 -3.06 33.21 8.69
CA PRO A 52 -2.61 34.27 9.62
C PRO A 52 -3.62 34.60 10.73
N ARG A 53 -4.93 34.45 10.45
CA ARG A 53 -5.99 34.63 11.47
C ARG A 53 -5.88 33.64 12.63
N VAL A 54 -5.43 32.40 12.37
CA VAL A 54 -5.21 31.37 13.41
C VAL A 54 -4.05 31.80 14.29
N VAL A 55 -2.95 32.27 13.68
CA VAL A 55 -1.75 32.76 14.40
C VAL A 55 -2.10 33.92 15.34
N GLU A 56 -2.86 34.89 14.85
CA GLU A 56 -3.29 36.06 15.62
C GLU A 56 -4.25 35.67 16.76
N SER A 57 -5.30 34.92 16.45
CA SER A 57 -6.36 34.57 17.42
C SER A 57 -5.83 33.72 18.59
N LEU A 58 -4.90 32.81 18.28
CA LEU A 58 -4.29 31.91 19.25
C LEU A 58 -2.96 32.44 19.83
N ASN A 59 -2.50 33.60 19.36
CA ASN A 59 -1.22 34.21 19.73
C ASN A 59 -0.05 33.21 19.68
N LEU A 60 0.12 32.53 18.54
CA LEU A 60 1.07 31.41 18.44
C LEU A 60 2.55 31.82 18.47
N THR A 61 2.86 33.10 18.31
CA THR A 61 4.24 33.59 18.13
C THR A 61 4.99 33.81 19.45
N THR A 62 4.28 33.84 20.57
CA THR A 62 4.86 34.04 21.90
C THR A 62 4.55 32.85 22.79
N ASP A 63 5.40 32.59 23.78
CA ASP A 63 5.07 31.57 24.77
C ASP A 63 4.01 32.07 25.73
N ASN A 64 2.84 31.46 25.68
CA ASN A 64 1.70 31.85 26.48
C ASN A 64 0.71 30.69 26.65
N PRO A 65 -0.21 30.77 27.63
CA PRO A 65 -1.19 29.72 27.89
C PRO A 65 -2.10 29.37 26.71
N LYS A 66 -2.41 30.31 25.80
CA LYS A 66 -3.25 30.04 24.62
C LYS A 66 -2.51 29.13 23.63
N ARG A 67 -1.24 29.43 23.35
CA ARG A 67 -0.39 28.58 22.50
C ARG A 67 -0.27 27.18 23.08
N GLN A 68 0.05 27.07 24.37
CA GLN A 68 0.19 25.77 25.05
C GLN A 68 -1.10 24.95 24.99
N LYS A 69 -2.25 25.59 25.24
CA LYS A 69 -3.56 24.93 25.12
C LYS A 69 -3.84 24.43 23.70
N PHE A 70 -3.47 25.20 22.69
CA PHE A 70 -3.64 24.81 21.29
C PHE A 70 -2.71 23.66 20.88
N LEU A 71 -1.44 23.69 21.29
CA LEU A 71 -0.52 22.57 21.06
C LEU A 71 -1.00 21.30 21.75
N ALA A 72 -1.50 21.39 22.99
CA ALA A 72 -2.16 20.29 23.69
C ALA A 72 -3.42 19.78 22.96
N ARG A 73 -4.18 20.67 22.30
CA ARG A 73 -5.33 20.28 21.45
C ARG A 73 -4.88 19.47 20.24
N ILE A 74 -3.85 19.91 19.53
CA ILE A 74 -3.26 19.16 18.40
C ILE A 74 -2.77 17.80 18.88
N GLN A 75 -2.00 17.80 19.97
CA GLN A 75 -1.46 16.59 20.61
C GLN A 75 -2.58 15.61 20.97
N GLY A 76 -3.69 16.08 21.56
CA GLY A 76 -4.85 15.26 21.90
C GLY A 76 -5.61 14.73 20.68
N GLU A 77 -5.75 15.53 19.61
CA GLU A 77 -6.36 15.07 18.37
C GLU A 77 -5.50 13.99 17.69
N ILE A 78 -4.18 14.18 17.61
CA ILE A 78 -3.28 13.14 17.07
C ILE A 78 -3.40 11.85 17.89
N ALA A 79 -3.44 11.92 19.21
CA ALA A 79 -3.60 10.73 20.05
C ALA A 79 -4.94 10.00 19.82
N ARG A 80 -6.01 10.74 19.50
CA ARG A 80 -7.36 10.19 19.33
C ARG A 80 -7.61 9.57 17.96
N ARG A 81 -7.09 10.20 16.89
CA ARG A 81 -7.41 9.86 15.49
C ARG A 81 -6.20 9.61 14.59
N GLY A 82 -4.99 9.81 15.11
CA GLY A 82 -3.74 9.70 14.38
C GLY A 82 -3.42 10.92 13.51
N VAL A 83 -2.13 11.09 13.21
CA VAL A 83 -1.59 12.20 12.43
C VAL A 83 -2.11 12.20 10.99
N ILE A 84 -2.37 11.01 10.42
CA ILE A 84 -2.96 10.84 9.08
C ILE A 84 -4.31 11.55 8.98
N ASP A 85 -5.22 11.32 9.94
CA ASP A 85 -6.52 11.97 9.96
C ASP A 85 -6.35 13.47 10.23
N VAL A 86 -5.43 13.87 11.12
CA VAL A 86 -5.05 15.28 11.38
C VAL A 86 -4.63 16.02 10.12
N PHE A 87 -3.76 15.44 9.29
CA PHE A 87 -3.39 16.04 8.01
C PHE A 87 -4.58 16.16 7.06
N ARG A 88 -5.40 15.12 6.94
CA ARG A 88 -6.52 15.10 5.97
C ARG A 88 -7.68 16.03 6.35
N LYS A 89 -8.03 16.13 7.63
CA LYS A 89 -9.26 16.81 8.08
C LYS A 89 -9.02 18.05 8.93
N GLY A 90 -7.77 18.36 9.29
CA GLY A 90 -7.46 19.48 10.17
C GLY A 90 -7.99 19.32 11.60
N VAL A 91 -7.88 20.36 12.42
CA VAL A 91 -8.32 20.39 13.81
C VAL A 91 -9.21 21.60 14.04
N ASN A 92 -10.27 21.43 14.83
CA ASN A 92 -11.10 22.56 15.27
C ASN A 92 -10.69 23.01 16.67
N ASP A 93 -10.51 24.32 16.86
CA ASP A 93 -10.30 24.98 18.16
C ASP A 93 -11.35 26.08 18.34
N GLY A 94 -12.44 25.75 19.04
CA GLY A 94 -13.61 26.61 19.14
C GLY A 94 -14.18 26.94 17.76
N PRO A 95 -14.29 28.23 17.37
CA PRO A 95 -14.78 28.64 16.05
C PRO A 95 -13.73 28.51 14.94
N LEU A 96 -12.46 28.24 15.27
CA LEU A 96 -11.37 28.15 14.29
C LEU A 96 -11.29 26.74 13.74
N SER A 97 -11.38 26.60 12.41
CA SER A 97 -11.01 25.38 11.72
C SER A 97 -9.59 25.54 11.17
N VAL A 98 -8.68 24.69 11.63
CA VAL A 98 -7.24 24.76 11.34
C VAL A 98 -6.85 23.63 10.42
N VAL A 99 -6.34 23.95 9.24
CA VAL A 99 -5.80 22.99 8.28
C VAL A 99 -4.33 22.73 8.62
N LEU A 100 -3.92 21.47 8.71
CA LEU A 100 -2.54 21.09 9.07
C LEU A 100 -1.70 20.67 7.86
N PHE A 101 -2.35 20.44 6.72
CA PHE A 101 -1.71 20.05 5.48
C PHE A 101 -2.63 20.36 4.31
N TYR A 102 -2.07 20.91 3.23
CA TYR A 102 -2.79 21.05 1.97
C TYR A 102 -2.40 19.90 1.05
N GLY A 103 -3.38 19.18 0.55
CA GLY A 103 -3.19 18.00 -0.30
C GLY A 103 -2.87 18.31 -1.76
N THR A 104 -2.84 17.25 -2.59
CA THR A 104 -2.65 17.35 -4.04
C THR A 104 -3.66 18.35 -4.63
N PRO A 105 -3.20 19.40 -5.32
CA PRO A 105 -4.10 20.43 -5.81
C PRO A 105 -4.97 19.89 -6.94
N THR A 106 -6.26 20.19 -6.89
CA THR A 106 -7.17 19.89 -8.00
C THR A 106 -6.69 20.61 -9.27
N PRO A 107 -6.60 19.93 -10.43
CA PRO A 107 -6.17 20.55 -11.68
C PRO A 107 -6.95 21.84 -11.99
N GLY A 108 -6.22 22.91 -12.31
CA GLY A 108 -6.80 24.24 -12.61
C GLY A 108 -7.10 25.11 -11.38
N ASN A 109 -7.03 24.58 -10.15
CA ASN A 109 -7.21 25.37 -8.94
C ASN A 109 -5.89 26.04 -8.51
N VAL A 110 -5.69 27.27 -8.96
CA VAL A 110 -4.48 28.07 -8.68
C VAL A 110 -4.24 28.23 -7.18
N ARG A 111 -5.28 28.56 -6.42
CA ARG A 111 -5.17 28.75 -4.96
C ARG A 111 -4.78 27.46 -4.24
N ALA A 112 -5.36 26.31 -4.63
CA ALA A 112 -4.96 25.03 -4.05
C ALA A 112 -3.50 24.71 -4.36
N ALA A 113 -3.02 25.01 -5.57
CA ALA A 113 -1.62 24.82 -5.93
C ALA A 113 -0.66 25.73 -5.14
N GLU A 114 -1.04 26.98 -4.89
CA GLU A 114 -0.28 27.90 -4.02
C GLU A 114 -0.23 27.44 -2.57
N LEU A 115 -1.35 26.95 -2.04
CA LEU A 115 -1.43 26.41 -0.68
C LEU A 115 -0.64 25.10 -0.53
N PHE A 116 -0.69 24.21 -1.53
CA PHE A 116 0.12 23.00 -1.57
C PHE A 116 1.62 23.34 -1.55
N LYS A 117 2.06 24.29 -2.39
CA LYS A 117 3.43 24.83 -2.39
C LYS A 117 3.81 25.56 -1.10
N SER A 118 2.83 25.85 -0.23
CA SER A 118 3.06 26.47 1.06
C SER A 118 3.28 25.47 2.18
N ASN A 119 3.06 24.17 1.94
CA ASN A 119 3.52 23.14 2.87
C ASN A 119 5.04 23.18 3.00
N ILE A 120 5.51 22.91 4.22
CA ILE A 120 6.92 22.83 4.57
C ILE A 120 7.21 21.37 4.87
N PHE A 121 7.98 20.74 3.99
CA PHE A 121 8.56 19.43 4.24
C PHE A 121 9.95 19.67 4.85
N SER A 122 10.22 19.10 6.02
CA SER A 122 11.51 19.27 6.68
C SER A 122 12.14 17.97 7.13
N VAL A 123 13.47 17.97 7.16
CA VAL A 123 14.30 16.89 7.66
C VAL A 123 15.20 17.41 8.77
N THR A 124 15.12 16.80 9.94
CA THR A 124 15.91 17.17 11.12
C THR A 124 16.86 16.05 11.46
N ARG A 125 18.14 16.39 11.53
CA ARG A 125 19.23 15.48 11.91
C ARG A 125 19.33 15.36 13.42
N GLN A 126 19.74 14.20 13.91
CA GLN A 126 20.03 13.97 15.33
C GLN A 126 18.87 14.43 16.22
N LEU A 127 17.65 14.02 15.87
CA LEU A 127 16.42 14.48 16.50
C LEU A 127 16.36 13.99 17.95
N LYS A 128 16.58 14.91 18.90
CA LYS A 128 16.50 14.64 20.34
C LYS A 128 15.04 14.65 20.79
N TYR A 129 14.43 13.46 20.83
CA TYR A 129 12.98 13.33 20.98
C TYR A 129 12.50 13.21 22.43
N SER A 130 13.33 12.67 23.33
CA SER A 130 12.91 12.31 24.68
C SER A 130 12.92 13.49 25.63
N LYS A 131 11.84 13.64 26.39
CA LYS A 131 11.72 14.63 27.46
C LYS A 131 12.60 14.25 28.66
N ASP A 132 12.59 12.98 29.03
CA ASP A 132 13.24 12.48 30.24
C ASP A 132 14.72 12.16 30.00
N GLU A 133 15.03 11.54 28.85
CA GLU A 133 16.39 11.18 28.45
C GLU A 133 16.90 12.07 27.31
N THR A 134 17.23 13.31 27.64
CA THR A 134 17.51 14.38 26.66
C THR A 134 18.66 14.16 25.67
N GLN A 135 19.48 13.12 25.88
CA GLN A 135 20.57 12.73 24.98
C GLN A 135 20.16 11.67 23.94
N LEU A 136 19.01 11.03 24.11
CA LEU A 136 18.49 10.09 23.11
C LEU A 136 18.14 10.84 21.83
N ALA A 137 18.75 10.42 20.73
CA ALA A 137 18.53 10.97 19.40
C ALA A 137 18.22 9.86 18.40
N LEU A 138 17.36 10.19 17.45
CA LEU A 138 17.19 9.47 16.19
C LEU A 138 18.14 10.07 15.15
N ASP A 139 18.60 9.27 14.19
CA ASP A 139 19.47 9.78 13.13
C ASP A 139 18.78 10.86 12.30
N LEU A 140 17.53 10.60 11.86
CA LEU A 140 16.70 11.58 11.17
C LEU A 140 15.24 11.55 11.66
N GLY A 141 14.59 12.72 11.59
CA GLY A 141 13.15 12.88 11.64
C GLY A 141 12.64 13.63 10.42
N ILE A 142 11.54 13.17 9.83
CA ILE A 142 10.85 13.82 8.72
C ILE A 142 9.54 14.41 9.24
N PHE A 143 9.30 15.67 8.88
CA PHE A 143 8.15 16.45 9.31
C PHE A 143 7.43 17.09 8.12
N ILE A 144 6.12 17.29 8.28
CA ILE A 144 5.31 18.11 7.40
C ILE A 144 4.64 19.18 8.25
N ASN A 145 4.88 20.44 7.92
CA ASN A 145 4.33 21.60 8.62
C ASN A 145 4.59 21.54 10.14
N GLY A 146 5.74 20.99 10.54
CA GLY A 146 6.13 20.81 11.93
C GLY A 146 5.56 19.58 12.64
N LEU A 147 4.68 18.81 12.02
CA LEU A 147 4.17 17.55 12.58
C LEU A 147 5.02 16.35 12.13
N PRO A 148 5.33 15.39 13.02
CA PRO A 148 6.18 14.25 12.69
C PRO A 148 5.48 13.29 11.72
N VAL A 149 6.26 12.78 10.76
CA VAL A 149 5.77 11.84 9.73
C VAL A 149 6.55 10.55 9.76
N ALA A 150 7.88 10.62 9.77
CA ALA A 150 8.72 9.43 9.79
C ALA A 150 9.96 9.61 10.67
N THR A 151 10.43 8.52 11.26
CA THR A 151 11.68 8.47 12.03
C THR A 151 12.66 7.51 11.39
N PHE A 152 13.96 7.72 11.59
CA PHE A 152 15.01 6.92 10.97
C PHE A 152 16.05 6.46 11.98
N GLU A 153 16.47 5.21 11.81
CA GLU A 153 17.74 4.68 12.30
C GLU A 153 18.52 4.22 11.07
N LEU A 154 19.72 4.74 10.91
CA LEU A 154 20.59 4.52 9.77
C LEU A 154 21.78 3.64 10.18
N LYS A 155 22.14 2.73 9.29
CA LYS A 155 23.32 1.87 9.40
C LYS A 155 24.07 1.87 8.08
N ASN A 156 25.31 1.42 8.09
CA ASN A 156 26.09 1.30 6.86
C ASN A 156 26.83 -0.04 6.87
N ARG A 157 26.63 -0.87 5.84
CA ARG A 157 27.28 -2.19 5.79
C ARG A 157 28.80 -2.07 5.69
N LEU A 158 29.32 -0.95 5.21
CA LEU A 158 30.75 -0.64 5.19
C LEU A 158 31.34 -0.46 6.59
N THR A 159 30.51 -0.10 7.60
CA THR A 159 30.88 -0.12 9.03
C THR A 159 30.52 -1.44 9.72
N LYS A 160 30.16 -2.47 8.96
CA LYS A 160 29.73 -3.81 9.41
C LYS A 160 28.42 -3.82 10.21
N GLN A 161 27.60 -2.78 10.07
CA GLN A 161 26.26 -2.73 10.65
C GLN A 161 25.21 -2.82 9.54
N THR A 162 24.12 -3.52 9.77
CA THR A 162 23.07 -3.76 8.76
C THR A 162 21.74 -3.16 9.20
N VAL A 163 20.75 -3.19 8.31
CA VAL A 163 19.37 -2.81 8.62
C VAL A 163 18.81 -3.57 9.83
N GLU A 164 19.24 -4.82 10.08
CA GLU A 164 18.85 -5.58 11.27
C GLU A 164 19.33 -4.93 12.56
N ASP A 165 20.52 -4.33 12.59
CA ASP A 165 21.03 -3.61 13.76
C ASP A 165 20.17 -2.38 14.07
N ALA A 166 19.75 -1.63 13.04
CA ALA A 166 18.79 -0.52 13.18
C ALA A 166 17.43 -1.03 13.72
N VAL A 167 16.94 -2.17 13.22
CA VAL A 167 15.72 -2.79 13.75
C VAL A 167 15.88 -3.16 15.22
N GLN A 168 17.02 -3.74 15.63
CA GLN A 168 17.25 -4.06 17.03
C GLN A 168 17.35 -2.80 17.90
N GLN A 169 17.97 -1.73 17.40
CA GLN A 169 18.04 -0.44 18.09
C GLN A 169 16.63 0.12 18.33
N TYR A 170 15.74 0.08 17.34
CA TYR A 170 14.32 0.42 17.55
C TYR A 170 13.64 -0.47 18.59
N LYS A 171 13.88 -1.78 18.57
CA LYS A 171 13.20 -2.73 19.47
C LYS A 171 13.68 -2.64 20.92
N ARG A 172 14.95 -2.29 21.14
CA ARG A 172 15.61 -2.32 22.45
C ARG A 172 15.71 -0.93 23.09
N ASP A 173 16.05 0.08 22.28
CA ASP A 173 16.51 1.38 22.77
C ASP A 173 15.49 2.51 22.53
N ARG A 174 14.35 2.22 21.90
CA ARG A 174 13.26 3.18 21.66
C ARG A 174 12.01 2.75 22.43
N ASP A 175 11.71 3.45 23.52
CA ASP A 175 10.54 3.17 24.35
C ASP A 175 9.25 3.64 23.65
N PRO A 176 8.31 2.74 23.31
CA PRO A 176 7.05 3.13 22.65
C PRO A 176 6.15 4.09 23.45
N ARG A 177 6.44 4.29 24.76
CA ARG A 177 5.70 5.23 25.62
C ARG A 177 6.09 6.68 25.37
N GLU A 178 7.28 6.92 24.82
CA GLU A 178 7.75 8.24 24.40
C GLU A 178 6.78 8.86 23.41
N LEU A 179 6.50 10.16 23.57
CA LEU A 179 5.39 10.82 22.88
C LEU A 179 5.48 10.70 21.35
N LEU A 180 6.70 10.73 20.79
CA LEU A 180 6.94 10.59 19.35
C LEU A 180 6.60 9.19 18.81
N PHE A 181 6.73 8.15 19.63
CA PHE A 181 6.59 6.74 19.22
C PHE A 181 5.22 6.14 19.51
N GLN A 182 4.34 6.88 20.19
CA GLN A 182 2.98 6.42 20.45
C GLN A 182 2.22 6.19 19.14
N PHE A 183 1.31 5.20 19.15
CA PHE A 183 0.51 4.83 17.98
C PHE A 183 -0.16 6.04 17.31
N GLY A 184 -0.05 6.14 15.99
CA GLY A 184 -0.65 7.23 15.22
C GLY A 184 0.13 8.54 15.20
N ARG A 185 1.26 8.67 15.91
CA ARG A 185 2.08 9.90 15.93
C ARG A 185 2.95 10.06 14.70
N CYS A 186 3.69 9.01 14.36
CA CYS A 186 4.41 8.89 13.11
C CYS A 186 3.64 7.93 12.20
N ILE A 187 3.73 8.16 10.90
CA ILE A 187 3.13 7.31 9.88
C ILE A 187 3.97 6.04 9.66
N VAL A 188 5.29 6.15 9.82
CA VAL A 188 6.24 5.05 9.64
C VAL A 188 7.55 5.28 10.39
N HIS A 189 8.18 4.21 10.87
CA HIS A 189 9.54 4.18 11.42
C HIS A 189 10.42 3.36 10.47
N LEU A 190 11.51 3.94 10.00
CA LEU A 190 12.36 3.39 8.95
C LEU A 190 13.72 3.00 9.53
N ALA A 191 14.08 1.73 9.36
CA ALA A 191 15.44 1.22 9.55
C ALA A 191 16.06 1.08 8.16
N VAL A 192 17.24 1.67 7.95
CA VAL A 192 17.83 1.81 6.62
C VAL A 192 19.33 1.53 6.66
N ASP A 193 19.82 0.76 5.69
CA ASP A 193 21.24 0.77 5.33
C ASP A 193 21.45 1.11 3.84
N ASP A 194 22.68 0.95 3.32
CA ASP A 194 23.01 1.22 1.92
C ASP A 194 22.37 0.24 0.91
N GLN A 195 21.75 -0.84 1.40
CA GLN A 195 21.22 -1.93 0.58
C GLN A 195 19.74 -2.20 0.78
N GLU A 196 19.21 -2.07 1.99
CA GLU A 196 17.86 -2.45 2.36
C GLU A 196 17.15 -1.41 3.23
N VAL A 197 15.82 -1.39 3.10
CA VAL A 197 14.90 -0.59 3.91
C VAL A 197 13.94 -1.53 4.61
N ARG A 198 13.75 -1.32 5.91
CA ARG A 198 12.68 -1.94 6.69
C ARG A 198 11.82 -0.87 7.34
N MET A 199 10.53 -1.12 7.40
CA MET A 199 9.53 -0.19 7.93
C MET A 199 8.70 -0.81 9.06
N CYS A 200 8.29 0.01 10.02
CA CYS A 200 7.34 -0.37 11.06
C CYS A 200 6.32 0.77 11.25
N THR A 201 5.02 0.46 11.28
CA THR A 201 3.98 1.48 11.49
C THR A 201 3.60 1.68 12.96
N HIS A 202 4.06 0.81 13.85
CA HIS A 202 3.77 0.87 15.27
C HIS A 202 4.86 0.14 16.08
N LEU A 203 5.65 0.91 16.83
CA LEU A 203 6.64 0.35 17.74
C LEU A 203 5.94 -0.28 18.96
N LYS A 204 6.32 -1.52 19.27
CA LYS A 204 5.88 -2.30 20.43
C LYS A 204 7.07 -2.95 21.12
N ALA A 205 8.16 -2.20 21.27
CA ALA A 205 9.45 -2.68 21.79
C ALA A 205 9.87 -3.96 21.05
N LYS A 206 10.13 -5.07 21.75
CA LYS A 206 10.54 -6.35 21.16
C LYS A 206 9.53 -6.91 20.14
N GLU A 207 8.24 -6.66 20.35
CA GLU A 207 7.14 -7.11 19.48
C GLU A 207 6.95 -6.24 18.23
N SER A 208 7.73 -5.15 18.07
CA SER A 208 7.67 -4.32 16.87
C SER A 208 7.88 -5.17 15.62
N TRP A 209 6.97 -5.04 14.66
CA TRP A 209 7.02 -5.80 13.42
C TRP A 209 7.58 -4.94 12.30
N PHE A 210 8.85 -5.18 11.95
CA PHE A 210 9.54 -4.49 10.86
C PHE A 210 9.44 -5.31 9.59
N LEU A 211 8.82 -4.72 8.57
CA LEU A 211 8.60 -5.29 7.26
C LEU A 211 9.66 -4.80 6.27
N PRO A 212 10.14 -5.65 5.34
CA PRO A 212 10.89 -5.17 4.19
C PRO A 212 10.09 -4.16 3.39
N PHE A 213 10.74 -3.11 2.93
CA PHE A 213 10.17 -2.08 2.06
C PHE A 213 11.02 -1.93 0.79
N ASN A 214 11.37 -3.06 0.17
CA ASN A 214 12.36 -3.14 -0.91
C ASN A 214 11.71 -3.36 -2.30
N LYS A 215 12.44 -3.00 -3.37
CA LYS A 215 12.00 -3.13 -4.78
C LYS A 215 11.82 -4.58 -5.25
N GLY A 216 12.54 -5.52 -4.63
CA GLY A 216 12.74 -6.87 -5.16
C GLY A 216 13.88 -6.91 -6.18
N TRP A 217 14.56 -8.06 -6.26
CA TRP A 217 15.65 -8.28 -7.22
C TRP A 217 15.74 -9.73 -7.67
N ASN A 218 15.81 -9.98 -8.98
CA ASN A 218 15.88 -11.32 -9.57
C ASN A 218 14.84 -12.30 -8.97
N ASP A 219 13.57 -11.87 -9.00
CA ASP A 219 12.43 -12.59 -8.44
C ASP A 219 12.50 -12.86 -6.92
N GLY A 220 13.39 -12.18 -6.19
CA GLY A 220 13.60 -12.36 -4.75
C GLY A 220 13.58 -11.04 -3.97
N ALA A 221 13.87 -11.13 -2.68
CA ALA A 221 13.96 -9.98 -1.78
C ALA A 221 15.17 -9.07 -2.08
N GLY A 222 15.17 -7.88 -1.47
CA GLY A 222 16.25 -6.90 -1.58
C GLY A 222 16.03 -5.88 -2.70
N ASN A 223 17.04 -5.10 -3.01
CA ASN A 223 16.97 -4.02 -4.01
C ASN A 223 17.92 -4.30 -5.20
N PRO A 224 17.55 -3.88 -6.43
CA PRO A 224 18.42 -3.98 -7.59
C PRO A 224 19.69 -3.13 -7.39
N PRO A 225 20.83 -3.49 -8.01
CA PRO A 225 21.96 -2.59 -8.13
C PRO A 225 21.55 -1.26 -8.77
N ASN A 226 22.08 -0.16 -8.25
CA ASN A 226 21.83 1.18 -8.78
C ASN A 226 23.13 1.75 -9.35
N PRO A 227 23.25 1.93 -10.68
CA PRO A 227 24.45 2.51 -11.30
C PRO A 227 24.69 3.97 -10.89
N ASP A 228 23.64 4.71 -10.54
CA ASP A 228 23.67 6.16 -10.29
C ASP A 228 23.64 6.50 -8.78
N GLY A 229 23.79 5.52 -7.90
CA GLY A 229 23.69 5.73 -6.45
C GLY A 229 23.74 4.44 -5.62
N ILE A 230 23.21 4.52 -4.40
CA ILE A 230 23.03 3.36 -3.53
C ILE A 230 21.66 2.72 -3.73
N LYS A 231 21.51 1.46 -3.33
CA LYS A 231 20.32 0.67 -3.67
C LYS A 231 19.04 1.18 -2.99
N THR A 232 19.18 1.93 -1.90
CA THR A 232 18.09 2.47 -1.09
C THR A 232 17.66 3.89 -1.48
N ASP A 233 18.25 4.47 -2.53
CA ASP A 233 18.02 5.88 -2.88
C ASP A 233 16.60 6.24 -3.30
N TYR A 234 15.86 5.26 -3.82
CA TYR A 234 14.43 5.39 -4.09
C TYR A 234 13.63 5.83 -2.87
N LEU A 235 14.11 5.52 -1.65
CA LEU A 235 13.43 5.92 -0.44
C LEU A 235 13.32 7.45 -0.37
N TRP A 236 14.41 8.20 -0.59
CA TRP A 236 14.35 9.66 -0.54
C TRP A 236 14.06 10.33 -1.89
N LYS A 237 14.45 9.70 -3.00
CA LYS A 237 14.22 10.26 -4.34
C LYS A 237 12.80 10.06 -4.86
N GLU A 238 12.12 9.00 -4.43
CA GLU A 238 10.78 8.64 -4.93
C GLU A 238 9.75 8.70 -3.79
N VAL A 239 9.98 7.93 -2.71
CA VAL A 239 8.96 7.72 -1.65
C VAL A 239 8.81 8.92 -0.73
N LEU A 240 9.92 9.54 -0.30
CA LEU A 240 9.93 10.74 0.54
C LEU A 240 10.01 12.03 -0.27
N HIS A 241 9.96 11.97 -1.61
CA HIS A 241 9.75 13.19 -2.38
C HIS A 241 8.39 13.82 -1.98
N PRO A 242 8.23 15.16 -1.92
CA PRO A 242 6.99 15.78 -1.46
C PRO A 242 5.74 15.24 -2.15
N ASP A 243 5.80 15.02 -3.47
CA ASP A 243 4.71 14.43 -4.24
C ASP A 243 4.44 12.96 -3.85
N GLY A 244 5.49 12.15 -3.66
CA GLY A 244 5.36 10.74 -3.27
C GLY A 244 4.82 10.56 -1.86
N LEU A 245 5.31 11.37 -0.91
CA LEU A 245 4.85 11.33 0.48
C LEU A 245 3.42 11.88 0.61
N THR A 246 3.08 12.93 -0.15
CA THR A 246 1.71 13.42 -0.27
C THR A 246 0.78 12.35 -0.82
N ASP A 247 1.17 11.68 -1.91
CA ASP A 247 0.38 10.60 -2.49
C ASP A 247 0.14 9.45 -1.49
N ILE A 248 1.19 9.02 -0.78
CA ILE A 248 1.06 8.00 0.29
C ILE A 248 0.08 8.48 1.37
N LEU A 249 0.22 9.72 1.83
CA LEU A 249 -0.63 10.33 2.84
C LEU A 249 -2.10 10.43 2.43
N GLU A 250 -2.39 10.66 1.15
CA GLU A 250 -3.74 10.84 0.65
C GLU A 250 -4.41 9.52 0.29
N ASN A 251 -3.66 8.61 -0.32
CA ASN A 251 -4.24 7.48 -1.05
C ASN A 251 -3.94 6.11 -0.45
N TYR A 252 -3.02 6.00 0.52
CA TYR A 252 -2.55 4.70 1.02
C TYR A 252 -2.52 4.60 2.55
N ALA A 253 -1.90 5.56 3.22
CA ALA A 253 -1.72 5.54 4.67
C ALA A 253 -3.08 5.63 5.37
N GLN A 254 -3.37 4.76 6.33
CA GLN A 254 -4.67 4.76 7.01
C GLN A 254 -4.59 4.09 8.39
N ILE A 255 -5.51 4.45 9.28
CA ILE A 255 -5.78 3.71 10.51
C ILE A 255 -7.12 3.01 10.33
N VAL A 256 -7.09 1.69 10.29
CA VAL A 256 -8.29 0.85 10.15
C VAL A 256 -8.75 0.35 11.52
N GLU A 257 -10.05 0.44 11.76
CA GLU A 257 -10.70 -0.23 12.89
C GLU A 257 -10.98 -1.67 12.49
N GLU A 258 -10.46 -2.60 13.27
CA GLU A 258 -10.74 -4.03 13.16
C GLU A 258 -11.59 -4.44 14.36
N LYS A 259 -12.65 -5.21 14.09
CA LYS A 259 -13.51 -5.77 15.13
C LYS A 259 -13.34 -7.27 15.12
N ASP A 260 -12.87 -7.81 16.24
CA ASP A 260 -12.89 -9.26 16.49
C ASP A 260 -14.35 -9.72 16.50
N GLU A 261 -14.72 -10.58 15.56
CA GLU A 261 -16.11 -11.02 15.39
C GLU A 261 -16.60 -11.90 16.55
N ARG A 262 -15.67 -12.58 17.25
CA ARG A 262 -15.97 -13.45 18.38
C ARG A 262 -16.07 -12.67 19.69
N THR A 263 -15.15 -11.72 19.93
CA THR A 263 -15.09 -10.99 21.20
C THR A 263 -15.74 -9.61 21.14
N GLY A 264 -16.04 -9.10 19.95
CA GLY A 264 -16.54 -7.75 19.72
C GLY A 264 -15.52 -6.65 20.00
N ARG A 265 -14.29 -6.99 20.41
CA ARG A 265 -13.24 -6.03 20.75
C ARG A 265 -12.78 -5.29 19.49
N LYS A 266 -12.63 -3.98 19.63
CA LYS A 266 -12.07 -3.12 18.60
C LYS A 266 -10.56 -3.01 18.78
N SER A 267 -9.82 -3.18 17.71
CA SER A 267 -8.40 -2.88 17.61
C SER A 267 -8.15 -1.94 16.45
N PHE A 268 -7.11 -1.12 16.55
CA PHE A 268 -6.74 -0.20 15.47
C PHE A 268 -5.41 -0.66 14.86
N ARG A 269 -5.35 -0.68 13.53
CA ARG A 269 -4.16 -1.02 12.78
C ARG A 269 -3.78 0.11 11.84
N GLN A 270 -2.56 0.60 11.95
CA GLN A 270 -2.01 1.58 11.04
C GLN A 270 -1.38 0.87 9.83
N ILE A 271 -1.79 1.30 8.64
CA ILE A 271 -1.35 0.77 7.36
C ILE A 271 -0.48 1.83 6.69
N PHE A 272 0.68 1.38 6.23
CA PHE A 272 1.54 2.04 5.26
C PHE A 272 1.73 1.03 4.11
N PRO A 273 1.71 1.46 2.83
CA PRO A 273 1.76 0.53 1.72
C PRO A 273 3.07 -0.27 1.72
N ARG A 274 3.02 -1.56 1.39
CA ARG A 274 4.25 -2.30 1.06
C ARG A 274 4.75 -1.85 -0.30
N TYR A 275 6.06 -1.93 -0.52
CA TYR A 275 6.67 -1.36 -1.73
C TYR A 275 6.05 -1.91 -3.02
N HIS A 276 5.87 -3.23 -3.15
CA HIS A 276 5.27 -3.84 -4.35
C HIS A 276 3.82 -3.41 -4.61
N GLN A 277 3.08 -3.04 -3.56
CA GLN A 277 1.71 -2.53 -3.67
C GLN A 277 1.71 -1.08 -4.17
N LEU A 278 2.63 -0.26 -3.66
CA LEU A 278 2.83 1.10 -4.13
C LEU A 278 3.24 1.11 -5.61
N ASP A 279 4.28 0.33 -5.94
CA ASP A 279 4.88 0.24 -7.27
C ASP A 279 3.89 -0.24 -8.34
N VAL A 280 3.07 -1.27 -8.05
CA VAL A 280 2.07 -1.75 -9.02
C VAL A 280 0.98 -0.70 -9.29
N VAL A 281 0.50 -0.01 -8.26
CA VAL A 281 -0.55 1.00 -8.42
C VAL A 281 -0.02 2.20 -9.20
N HIS A 282 1.18 2.69 -8.86
CA HIS A 282 1.82 3.78 -9.61
C HIS A 282 2.04 3.43 -11.07
N LYS A 283 2.58 2.26 -11.38
CA LYS A 283 2.80 1.81 -12.77
C LYS A 283 1.50 1.68 -13.55
N LEU A 284 0.43 1.15 -12.94
CA LEU A 284 -0.86 1.01 -13.60
C LEU A 284 -1.55 2.36 -13.84
N LEU A 285 -1.46 3.30 -12.90
CA LEU A 285 -2.00 4.65 -13.07
C LEU A 285 -1.23 5.41 -14.17
N ALA A 286 0.10 5.31 -14.19
CA ALA A 286 0.95 5.90 -15.22
C ALA A 286 0.64 5.30 -16.61
N ALA A 287 0.54 3.98 -16.71
CA ALA A 287 0.17 3.30 -17.96
C ALA A 287 -1.23 3.69 -18.43
N SER A 288 -2.22 3.72 -17.53
CA SER A 288 -3.60 4.12 -17.84
C SER A 288 -3.71 5.57 -18.33
N LYS A 289 -2.83 6.46 -17.84
CA LYS A 289 -2.78 7.86 -18.29
C LYS A 289 -2.10 7.98 -19.67
N LYS A 290 -1.09 7.16 -19.95
CA LYS A 290 -0.37 7.16 -21.23
C LYS A 290 -1.21 6.52 -22.34
N ASP A 291 -1.73 5.34 -22.08
CA ASP A 291 -2.38 4.50 -23.08
C ASP A 291 -3.80 4.98 -23.41
N GLU A 292 -4.36 4.41 -24.46
CA GLU A 292 -5.79 4.52 -24.77
C GLU A 292 -6.60 3.49 -23.97
N VAL A 293 -7.90 3.76 -23.79
CA VAL A 293 -8.81 2.79 -23.18
C VAL A 293 -8.95 1.58 -24.11
N GLY A 294 -9.07 0.37 -23.53
CA GLY A 294 -9.08 -0.89 -24.29
C GLY A 294 -7.87 -1.79 -24.01
N LYS A 295 -6.90 -1.31 -23.21
CA LYS A 295 -5.70 -2.08 -22.84
C LYS A 295 -5.97 -3.14 -21.80
N ARG A 296 -5.06 -4.11 -21.73
CA ARG A 296 -5.13 -5.26 -20.84
C ARG A 296 -3.83 -5.37 -20.08
N TYR A 297 -3.94 -5.54 -18.76
CA TYR A 297 -2.81 -5.63 -17.85
C TYR A 297 -2.97 -6.88 -17.00
N LEU A 298 -1.95 -7.73 -17.02
CA LEU A 298 -1.83 -8.88 -16.12
C LEU A 298 -0.90 -8.55 -14.97
N ILE A 299 -1.39 -8.66 -13.75
CA ILE A 299 -0.64 -8.46 -12.51
C ILE A 299 -0.48 -9.82 -11.84
N GLN A 300 0.76 -10.32 -11.77
CA GLN A 300 1.08 -11.58 -11.11
C GLN A 300 1.64 -11.33 -9.71
N HIS A 301 0.80 -11.37 -8.68
CA HIS A 301 1.19 -11.16 -7.29
C HIS A 301 0.89 -12.41 -6.46
N SER A 302 1.88 -12.89 -5.69
CA SER A 302 1.72 -14.05 -4.81
C SER A 302 0.47 -14.00 -3.94
N ALA A 303 -0.10 -15.16 -3.61
CA ALA A 303 -1.10 -15.27 -2.55
C ALA A 303 -0.54 -14.67 -1.24
N GLY A 304 -1.39 -14.01 -0.44
CA GLY A 304 -0.97 -13.33 0.80
C GLY A 304 -0.17 -12.04 0.62
N SER A 305 0.10 -11.60 -0.62
CA SER A 305 0.84 -10.34 -0.90
C SER A 305 0.08 -9.06 -0.53
N GLY A 306 -1.24 -9.16 -0.25
CA GLY A 306 -2.10 -8.03 0.03
C GLY A 306 -2.76 -7.41 -1.21
N LYS A 307 -3.06 -8.22 -2.24
CA LYS A 307 -3.69 -7.77 -3.50
C LYS A 307 -4.96 -6.94 -3.29
N SER A 308 -5.80 -7.27 -2.31
CA SER A 308 -7.03 -6.55 -1.97
C SER A 308 -6.78 -5.05 -1.74
N ASN A 309 -5.70 -4.68 -1.05
CA ASN A 309 -5.35 -3.27 -0.82
C ASN A 309 -4.93 -2.60 -2.14
N SER A 310 -4.08 -3.26 -2.94
CA SER A 310 -3.67 -2.74 -4.26
C SER A 310 -4.88 -2.50 -5.17
N ILE A 311 -5.84 -3.43 -5.20
CA ILE A 311 -7.09 -3.31 -5.96
C ILE A 311 -7.93 -2.12 -5.47
N ALA A 312 -8.11 -1.99 -4.14
CA ALA A 312 -8.89 -0.91 -3.56
C ALA A 312 -8.27 0.47 -3.83
N TRP A 313 -6.95 0.60 -3.66
CA TRP A 313 -6.22 1.85 -3.93
C TRP A 313 -6.22 2.20 -5.42
N LEU A 314 -6.02 1.21 -6.29
CA LEU A 314 -6.10 1.39 -7.74
C LEU A 314 -7.49 1.88 -8.16
N ALA A 315 -8.55 1.22 -7.68
CA ALA A 315 -9.91 1.55 -8.02
C ALA A 315 -10.29 2.98 -7.58
N HIS A 316 -9.88 3.35 -6.37
CA HIS A 316 -10.10 4.70 -5.85
C HIS A 316 -9.45 5.76 -6.73
N GLN A 317 -8.16 5.60 -7.03
CA GLN A 317 -7.39 6.60 -7.76
C GLN A 317 -7.75 6.67 -9.25
N MET A 318 -8.21 5.58 -9.85
CA MET A 318 -8.64 5.56 -11.26
C MET A 318 -9.82 6.49 -11.57
N ILE A 319 -10.68 6.77 -10.60
CA ILE A 319 -11.84 7.67 -10.76
C ILE A 319 -11.38 9.12 -10.93
N GLY A 320 -10.33 9.50 -10.20
CA GLY A 320 -9.75 10.83 -10.25
C GLY A 320 -8.68 11.00 -11.33
N LEU A 321 -8.37 9.94 -12.09
CA LEU A 321 -7.30 9.96 -13.08
C LEU A 321 -7.73 10.82 -14.28
N VAL A 322 -7.03 11.94 -14.50
CA VAL A 322 -7.32 12.90 -15.57
C VAL A 322 -6.24 12.85 -16.66
N LYS A 323 -6.68 12.80 -17.93
CA LYS A 323 -5.87 12.95 -19.15
C LYS A 323 -6.47 14.09 -19.98
N THR A 324 -5.64 15.07 -20.35
CA THR A 324 -6.03 16.23 -21.18
C THR A 324 -7.33 16.93 -20.75
N GLY A 325 -7.51 17.12 -19.43
CA GLY A 325 -8.66 17.84 -18.86
C GLY A 325 -9.93 17.01 -18.66
N THR A 326 -9.94 15.73 -19.06
CA THR A 326 -11.07 14.80 -18.86
C THR A 326 -10.66 13.58 -18.05
N THR A 327 -11.59 12.99 -17.30
CA THR A 327 -11.33 11.72 -16.61
C THR A 327 -11.05 10.60 -17.62
N VAL A 328 -10.07 9.75 -17.32
CA VAL A 328 -9.71 8.60 -18.19
C VAL A 328 -10.85 7.58 -18.21
N PHE A 329 -11.47 7.34 -17.05
CA PHE A 329 -12.57 6.41 -16.87
C PHE A 329 -13.77 7.10 -16.20
N ASP A 330 -14.97 6.78 -16.66
CA ASP A 330 -16.23 7.27 -16.09
C ASP A 330 -16.65 6.47 -14.85
N SER A 331 -16.35 5.17 -14.87
CA SER A 331 -16.64 4.20 -13.80
C SER A 331 -15.56 3.12 -13.72
N VAL A 332 -15.35 2.63 -12.50
CA VAL A 332 -14.48 1.48 -12.20
C VAL A 332 -15.34 0.32 -11.70
N ILE A 333 -15.14 -0.86 -12.28
CA ILE A 333 -15.84 -2.08 -11.93
C ILE A 333 -14.83 -3.06 -11.33
N ILE A 334 -15.11 -3.51 -10.11
CA ILE A 334 -14.30 -4.52 -9.42
C ILE A 334 -15.06 -5.84 -9.47
N VAL A 335 -14.43 -6.85 -10.04
CA VAL A 335 -14.95 -8.21 -10.20
C VAL A 335 -14.16 -9.12 -9.28
N THR A 336 -14.83 -9.77 -8.33
CA THR A 336 -14.21 -10.70 -7.36
C THR A 336 -15.08 -11.94 -7.12
N ASP A 337 -14.56 -12.98 -6.47
CA ASP A 337 -15.34 -14.17 -6.10
C ASP A 337 -16.38 -13.82 -5.02
N ARG A 338 -17.54 -14.48 -5.04
CA ARG A 338 -18.61 -14.32 -4.05
C ARG A 338 -18.14 -14.68 -2.63
N ARG A 339 -17.26 -15.68 -2.48
CA ARG A 339 -16.70 -16.07 -1.16
C ARG A 339 -15.71 -15.03 -0.64
N VAL A 340 -15.02 -14.37 -1.56
CA VAL A 340 -14.01 -13.33 -1.32
C VAL A 340 -14.62 -11.96 -1.62
N LEU A 341 -15.93 -11.78 -1.44
CA LEU A 341 -16.52 -10.44 -1.47
C LEU A 341 -15.98 -9.68 -0.26
N ASP A 342 -14.81 -9.09 -0.48
CA ASP A 342 -13.89 -8.78 0.57
C ASP A 342 -14.40 -7.55 1.31
N LYS A 343 -14.87 -7.78 2.54
CA LYS A 343 -15.20 -6.72 3.50
C LYS A 343 -14.06 -5.70 3.55
N GLN A 344 -12.81 -6.15 3.40
CA GLN A 344 -11.63 -5.29 3.34
C GLN A 344 -11.60 -4.38 2.10
N ILE A 345 -11.91 -4.89 0.90
CA ILE A 345 -11.99 -4.04 -0.32
C ILE A 345 -13.08 -2.99 -0.14
N LYS A 346 -14.26 -3.40 0.35
CA LYS A 346 -15.40 -2.51 0.56
C LYS A 346 -15.09 -1.42 1.60
N ASP A 347 -14.51 -1.80 2.73
CA ASP A 347 -14.21 -0.87 3.82
C ASP A 347 -13.06 0.07 3.46
N THR A 348 -12.03 -0.42 2.76
CA THR A 348 -10.94 0.42 2.23
C THR A 348 -11.51 1.45 1.26
N ILE A 349 -12.32 1.02 0.28
CA ILE A 349 -12.93 1.95 -0.69
C ILE A 349 -13.83 2.98 0.01
N ARG A 350 -14.62 2.59 1.02
CA ARG A 350 -15.47 3.51 1.79
C ARG A 350 -14.68 4.55 2.58
N GLN A 351 -13.49 4.21 3.07
CA GLN A 351 -12.64 5.15 3.82
C GLN A 351 -12.04 6.23 2.92
N PHE A 352 -11.73 5.90 1.66
CA PHE A 352 -11.15 6.84 0.69
C PHE A 352 -12.19 7.58 -0.15
N ALA A 353 -13.25 6.90 -0.57
CA ALA A 353 -14.40 7.51 -1.23
C ALA A 353 -15.23 8.24 -0.18
N GLN A 354 -14.85 9.48 0.14
CA GLN A 354 -15.50 10.41 1.08
C GLN A 354 -17.02 10.63 0.86
N VAL A 355 -17.66 9.93 -0.07
CA VAL A 355 -19.10 9.97 -0.28
C VAL A 355 -19.64 8.56 -0.49
N ALA A 356 -20.53 8.09 0.40
CA ALA A 356 -21.27 6.85 0.22
C ALA A 356 -22.10 6.82 -1.09
N SER A 357 -22.31 7.99 -1.74
CA SER A 357 -23.01 8.10 -3.01
C SER A 357 -22.20 7.62 -4.22
N THR A 358 -20.87 7.48 -4.14
CA THR A 358 -20.04 7.08 -5.30
C THR A 358 -19.86 5.58 -5.45
N VAL A 359 -20.20 4.80 -4.42
CA VAL A 359 -20.04 3.34 -4.37
C VAL A 359 -21.41 2.65 -4.50
N GLY A 360 -21.51 1.66 -5.38
CA GLY A 360 -22.65 0.75 -5.49
C GLY A 360 -22.20 -0.70 -5.33
N HIS A 361 -22.97 -1.51 -4.60
CA HIS A 361 -22.71 -2.95 -4.46
C HIS A 361 -23.86 -3.74 -5.09
N ALA A 362 -23.59 -4.48 -6.16
CA ALA A 362 -24.63 -5.13 -6.95
C ALA A 362 -24.93 -6.55 -6.44
N GLU A 363 -26.04 -6.72 -5.74
CA GLU A 363 -26.49 -8.01 -5.20
C GLU A 363 -27.28 -8.82 -6.22
N ASN A 364 -27.95 -8.15 -7.17
CA ASN A 364 -28.57 -8.77 -8.34
C ASN A 364 -28.18 -8.03 -9.65
N SER A 365 -28.55 -8.58 -10.81
CA SER A 365 -28.25 -7.99 -12.12
C SER A 365 -28.98 -6.66 -12.36
N GLY A 366 -30.17 -6.49 -11.78
CA GLY A 366 -30.92 -5.22 -11.84
C GLY A 366 -30.24 -4.08 -11.09
N ASP A 367 -29.56 -4.37 -9.97
CA ASP A 367 -28.78 -3.37 -9.23
C ASP A 367 -27.60 -2.88 -10.05
N LEU A 368 -26.95 -3.79 -10.79
CA LEU A 368 -25.84 -3.43 -11.66
C LEU A 368 -26.29 -2.43 -12.74
N ARG A 369 -27.40 -2.73 -13.44
CA ARG A 369 -27.97 -1.82 -14.44
C ARG A 369 -28.27 -0.45 -13.83
N LYS A 370 -28.95 -0.41 -12.67
CA LYS A 370 -29.22 0.84 -11.95
C LYS A 370 -27.95 1.61 -11.59
N PHE A 371 -26.87 0.94 -11.20
CA PHE A 371 -25.61 1.61 -10.87
C PHE A 371 -24.87 2.15 -12.09
N LEU A 372 -24.93 1.43 -13.20
CA LEU A 372 -24.41 1.90 -14.47
C LEU A 372 -25.22 3.11 -14.96
N GLU A 373 -26.55 3.03 -14.99
CA GLU A 373 -27.47 4.12 -15.34
C GLU A 373 -27.29 5.36 -14.45
N SER A 374 -27.22 5.16 -13.12
CA SER A 374 -27.04 6.25 -12.16
C SER A 374 -25.62 6.83 -12.10
N GLY A 375 -24.70 6.32 -12.90
CA GLY A 375 -23.35 6.88 -13.02
C GLY A 375 -22.47 6.65 -11.77
N LYS A 376 -22.70 5.56 -11.02
CA LYS A 376 -21.84 5.19 -9.88
C LYS A 376 -20.38 5.09 -10.33
N LYS A 377 -19.48 5.68 -9.54
CA LYS A 377 -18.05 5.75 -9.86
C LYS A 377 -17.34 4.44 -9.58
N ILE A 378 -17.72 3.72 -8.53
CA ILE A 378 -17.21 2.38 -8.21
C ILE A 378 -18.37 1.41 -8.11
N ILE A 379 -18.24 0.29 -8.81
CA ILE A 379 -19.20 -0.80 -8.80
C ILE A 379 -18.47 -2.08 -8.41
N ILE A 380 -18.92 -2.76 -7.36
CA ILE A 380 -18.37 -4.05 -6.94
C ILE A 380 -19.38 -5.14 -7.29
N THR A 381 -18.93 -6.15 -8.04
CA THR A 381 -19.74 -7.27 -8.52
C THR A 381 -18.97 -8.59 -8.44
N THR A 382 -19.69 -9.69 -8.63
CA THR A 382 -19.07 -11.02 -8.64
C THR A 382 -18.69 -11.46 -10.05
N VAL A 383 -17.75 -12.39 -10.13
CA VAL A 383 -17.33 -13.06 -11.38
C VAL A 383 -18.50 -13.60 -12.20
N GLN A 384 -19.47 -14.26 -11.56
CA GLN A 384 -20.59 -14.90 -12.25
C GLN A 384 -21.47 -13.88 -12.99
N LYS A 385 -21.46 -12.62 -12.56
CA LYS A 385 -22.20 -11.52 -13.20
C LYS A 385 -21.39 -10.79 -14.25
N PHE A 386 -20.12 -11.13 -14.42
CA PHE A 386 -19.24 -10.46 -15.36
C PHE A 386 -19.73 -10.51 -16.81
N PRO A 387 -20.28 -11.63 -17.34
CA PRO A 387 -20.85 -11.65 -18.69
C PRO A 387 -21.98 -10.62 -18.87
N PHE A 388 -22.83 -10.47 -17.85
CA PHE A 388 -23.92 -9.49 -17.84
C PHE A 388 -23.39 -8.05 -17.79
N VAL A 389 -22.32 -7.79 -17.04
CA VAL A 389 -21.63 -6.48 -17.05
C VAL A 389 -21.15 -6.13 -18.46
N VAL A 390 -20.50 -7.08 -19.14
CA VAL A 390 -19.93 -6.84 -20.47
C VAL A 390 -21.02 -6.60 -21.52
N SER A 391 -22.14 -7.32 -21.46
CA SER A 391 -23.26 -7.08 -22.37
C SER A 391 -23.89 -5.70 -22.16
N GLU A 392 -24.18 -5.32 -20.93
CA GLU A 392 -24.82 -4.02 -20.61
C GLU A 392 -23.95 -2.84 -21.06
N ILE A 393 -22.63 -2.90 -20.80
CA ILE A 393 -21.72 -1.85 -21.25
C ILE A 393 -21.66 -1.80 -22.78
N GLY A 394 -21.63 -2.98 -23.42
CA GLY A 394 -21.55 -3.14 -24.87
C GLY A 394 -22.82 -2.69 -25.60
N ASP A 395 -23.98 -2.71 -24.97
CA ASP A 395 -25.25 -2.35 -25.61
C ASP A 395 -25.68 -0.92 -25.28
N GLU A 396 -25.63 -0.51 -24.01
CA GLU A 396 -26.25 0.73 -23.53
C GLU A 396 -25.24 1.84 -23.14
N HIS A 397 -23.95 1.51 -23.01
CA HIS A 397 -22.94 2.45 -22.49
C HIS A 397 -21.67 2.59 -23.34
N ARG A 398 -21.75 2.38 -24.67
CA ARG A 398 -20.60 2.52 -25.61
C ARG A 398 -19.89 3.88 -25.56
N GLY A 399 -20.60 4.95 -25.17
CA GLY A 399 -20.05 6.30 -25.05
C GLY A 399 -19.24 6.55 -23.78
N ARG A 400 -19.25 5.62 -22.81
CA ARG A 400 -18.55 5.74 -21.53
C ARG A 400 -17.32 4.84 -21.49
N LYS A 401 -16.32 5.24 -20.71
CA LYS A 401 -15.04 4.56 -20.54
C LYS A 401 -14.99 3.85 -19.19
N PHE A 402 -14.57 2.60 -19.18
CA PHE A 402 -14.57 1.76 -17.98
C PHE A 402 -13.17 1.22 -17.65
N ALA A 403 -12.87 1.13 -16.36
CA ALA A 403 -11.78 0.28 -15.86
C ALA A 403 -12.39 -0.94 -15.18
N ILE A 404 -12.00 -2.14 -15.62
CA ILE A 404 -12.47 -3.41 -15.08
C ILE A 404 -11.30 -4.06 -14.36
N ILE A 405 -11.34 -4.04 -13.02
CA ILE A 405 -10.35 -4.69 -12.17
C ILE A 405 -10.88 -6.05 -11.77
N ILE A 406 -10.10 -7.10 -12.02
CA ILE A 406 -10.50 -8.48 -11.82
C ILE A 406 -9.57 -9.11 -10.80
N ASP A 407 -10.12 -9.50 -9.65
CA ASP A 407 -9.40 -10.26 -8.64
C ASP A 407 -9.50 -11.76 -8.93
N GLU A 408 -8.44 -12.48 -8.58
CA GLU A 408 -8.29 -13.92 -8.80
C GLU A 408 -8.66 -14.32 -10.25
N ALA A 409 -7.93 -13.75 -11.22
CA ALA A 409 -8.03 -14.09 -12.64
C ALA A 409 -7.48 -15.50 -12.98
N HIS A 410 -7.75 -16.46 -12.09
CA HIS A 410 -7.53 -17.89 -12.17
C HIS A 410 -8.43 -18.57 -11.13
N SER A 411 -9.33 -19.47 -11.55
CA SER A 411 -10.08 -20.37 -10.66
C SER A 411 -10.97 -21.23 -11.57
N SER A 412 -10.77 -22.56 -11.67
CA SER A 412 -10.74 -23.51 -10.55
C SER A 412 -9.48 -24.41 -10.49
N GLN A 413 -9.07 -24.73 -9.26
CA GLN A 413 -8.18 -25.85 -8.91
C GLN A 413 -8.94 -27.20 -8.88
N GLY A 414 -10.03 -27.34 -9.63
CA GLY A 414 -10.89 -28.55 -9.64
C GLY A 414 -10.74 -29.44 -10.87
N GLY A 415 -10.20 -28.93 -11.98
CA GLY A 415 -10.41 -29.56 -13.30
C GLY A 415 -9.81 -30.94 -13.53
N ARG A 416 -8.75 -31.36 -12.83
CA ARG A 416 -8.08 -32.65 -13.11
C ARG A 416 -8.40 -33.78 -12.14
N THR A 417 -8.62 -33.48 -10.87
CA THR A 417 -8.94 -34.51 -9.86
C THR A 417 -10.45 -34.82 -9.85
N THR A 418 -11.29 -33.79 -10.07
CA THR A 418 -12.75 -33.96 -10.08
C THR A 418 -13.23 -34.74 -11.30
N ALA A 419 -12.65 -34.52 -12.50
CA ALA A 419 -13.07 -35.24 -13.71
C ALA A 419 -12.91 -36.77 -13.63
N LYS A 420 -11.87 -37.27 -12.95
CA LYS A 420 -11.67 -38.71 -12.73
C LYS A 420 -12.57 -39.27 -11.62
N MET A 421 -12.85 -38.51 -10.56
CA MET A 421 -13.83 -38.91 -9.54
C MET A 421 -15.27 -38.84 -10.08
N HIS A 422 -15.58 -37.90 -10.96
CA HIS A 422 -16.92 -37.72 -11.52
C HIS A 422 -17.27 -38.84 -12.51
N MET A 423 -16.32 -39.33 -13.32
CA MET A 423 -16.56 -40.53 -14.15
C MET A 423 -16.95 -41.76 -13.31
N ALA A 424 -16.52 -41.84 -12.05
CA ALA A 424 -16.92 -42.90 -11.13
C ALA A 424 -18.29 -42.64 -10.44
N LEU A 425 -18.70 -41.37 -10.32
CA LEU A 425 -19.91 -40.96 -9.58
C LEU A 425 -21.12 -40.59 -10.48
N SER A 426 -20.91 -40.37 -11.78
CA SER A 426 -21.95 -39.92 -12.75
C SER A 426 -23.06 -40.95 -13.06
N ARG A 427 -23.19 -42.04 -12.29
CA ARG A 427 -24.32 -42.97 -12.39
C ARG A 427 -25.55 -42.54 -11.57
N HIS A 428 -25.44 -41.54 -10.71
CA HIS A 428 -26.58 -41.01 -9.95
C HIS A 428 -26.58 -39.48 -10.05
N GLY A 429 -27.69 -38.92 -10.55
CA GLY A 429 -27.84 -37.57 -11.08
C GLY A 429 -27.09 -36.47 -10.32
N ALA A 430 -26.26 -35.73 -11.05
CA ALA A 430 -25.53 -34.58 -10.53
C ALA A 430 -26.22 -33.28 -10.95
N GLU A 431 -26.30 -32.35 -9.99
CA GLU A 431 -26.71 -30.95 -10.16
C GLU A 431 -25.85 -30.25 -11.23
N ALA A 432 -26.42 -29.28 -11.94
CA ALA A 432 -25.72 -28.50 -12.95
C ALA A 432 -24.49 -27.79 -12.33
N GLU A 433 -23.31 -27.96 -12.93
CA GLU A 433 -22.05 -27.38 -12.46
C GLU A 433 -22.13 -25.84 -12.34
N GLU A 434 -21.51 -25.28 -11.29
CA GLU A 434 -21.25 -23.83 -11.18
C GLU A 434 -20.22 -23.40 -12.24
N GLU A 435 -20.57 -22.44 -13.10
CA GLU A 435 -19.67 -21.87 -14.12
C GLU A 435 -18.40 -21.29 -13.48
N THR A 436 -17.22 -21.73 -13.93
CA THR A 436 -15.94 -21.23 -13.37
C THR A 436 -15.58 -19.86 -13.93
N PHE A 437 -14.65 -19.16 -13.26
CA PHE A 437 -14.15 -17.86 -13.73
C PHE A 437 -13.57 -17.95 -15.14
N GLU A 438 -12.79 -19.00 -15.41
CA GLU A 438 -12.21 -19.23 -16.72
C GLU A 438 -13.29 -19.49 -17.77
N ASP A 439 -14.35 -20.22 -17.44
CA ASP A 439 -15.46 -20.46 -18.37
C ASP A 439 -16.20 -19.16 -18.71
N ALA A 440 -16.45 -18.31 -17.71
CA ALA A 440 -17.09 -17.01 -17.91
C ALA A 440 -16.23 -16.05 -18.76
N ILE A 441 -14.93 -15.96 -18.47
CA ILE A 441 -13.99 -15.15 -19.26
C ILE A 441 -13.82 -15.74 -20.67
N ASN A 442 -13.61 -17.05 -20.80
CA ASN A 442 -13.47 -17.70 -22.09
C ASN A 442 -14.72 -17.49 -22.94
N ARG A 443 -15.93 -17.60 -22.38
CA ARG A 443 -17.18 -17.31 -23.10
C ARG A 443 -17.25 -15.87 -23.61
N ILE A 444 -16.85 -14.89 -22.79
CA ILE A 444 -16.78 -13.48 -23.20
C ILE A 444 -15.72 -13.26 -24.29
N MET A 445 -14.62 -13.99 -24.23
CA MET A 445 -13.52 -13.88 -25.18
C MET A 445 -13.76 -14.60 -26.50
N GLU A 446 -14.33 -15.80 -26.46
CA GLU A 446 -14.75 -16.60 -27.62
C GLU A 446 -15.89 -15.90 -28.37
N SER A 447 -16.78 -15.20 -27.65
CA SER A 447 -17.79 -14.33 -28.27
C SER A 447 -17.22 -13.05 -28.90
N ARG A 448 -15.89 -12.82 -28.84
CA ARG A 448 -15.17 -11.65 -29.40
C ARG A 448 -15.70 -10.29 -28.92
N ARG A 449 -16.32 -10.24 -27.73
CA ARG A 449 -16.94 -9.02 -27.16
C ARG A 449 -16.07 -8.32 -26.12
N MET A 450 -14.74 -8.30 -26.29
CA MET A 450 -13.92 -7.41 -25.48
C MET A 450 -14.24 -5.97 -25.88
N LEU A 451 -14.57 -5.17 -24.87
CA LEU A 451 -15.08 -3.82 -25.06
C LEU A 451 -13.92 -2.89 -25.38
N SER A 452 -13.97 -2.20 -26.51
CA SER A 452 -12.97 -1.18 -26.87
C SER A 452 -12.99 0.03 -25.94
N ASN A 453 -14.12 0.26 -25.26
CA ASN A 453 -14.30 1.30 -24.26
C ASN A 453 -14.02 0.83 -22.83
N ALA A 454 -13.39 -0.34 -22.62
CA ALA A 454 -12.98 -0.80 -21.30
C ALA A 454 -11.52 -1.27 -21.25
N SER A 455 -10.77 -0.83 -20.24
CA SER A 455 -9.45 -1.38 -19.91
C SER A 455 -9.55 -2.43 -18.81
N TYR A 456 -8.75 -3.50 -18.89
CA TYR A 456 -8.84 -4.66 -17.99
C TYR A 456 -7.56 -4.81 -17.16
N PHE A 457 -7.72 -5.01 -15.86
CA PHE A 457 -6.64 -5.13 -14.87
C PHE A 457 -6.82 -6.45 -14.10
N ALA A 458 -6.17 -7.50 -14.56
CA ALA A 458 -6.34 -8.85 -14.04
C ALA A 458 -5.26 -9.18 -13.00
N PHE A 459 -5.65 -9.36 -11.74
CA PHE A 459 -4.78 -9.78 -10.64
C PHE A 459 -4.85 -11.30 -10.45
N THR A 460 -3.71 -11.96 -10.33
CA THR A 460 -3.62 -13.41 -10.13
C THR A 460 -2.32 -13.79 -9.45
N ALA A 461 -2.32 -14.90 -8.70
CA ALA A 461 -1.08 -15.47 -8.17
C ALA A 461 -0.44 -16.47 -9.13
N THR A 462 -1.26 -17.25 -9.84
CA THR A 462 -0.80 -18.32 -10.73
C THR A 462 -1.50 -18.20 -12.09
N PRO A 463 -1.03 -17.32 -12.99
CA PRO A 463 -1.62 -17.20 -14.31
C PRO A 463 -1.39 -18.49 -15.10
N LYS A 464 -2.45 -19.04 -15.71
CA LYS A 464 -2.32 -20.10 -16.72
C LYS A 464 -1.83 -19.49 -18.04
N ASN A 465 -1.31 -20.32 -18.95
CA ASN A 465 -0.88 -19.88 -20.28
C ASN A 465 -1.96 -19.08 -21.01
N LYS A 466 -3.23 -19.49 -20.89
CA LYS A 466 -4.35 -18.77 -21.49
C LYS A 466 -4.51 -17.37 -20.92
N THR A 467 -4.46 -17.21 -19.60
CA THR A 467 -4.50 -15.89 -18.94
C THR A 467 -3.35 -14.99 -19.41
N LEU A 468 -2.14 -15.56 -19.58
CA LEU A 468 -0.99 -14.85 -20.14
C LEU A 468 -1.24 -14.39 -21.57
N GLU A 469 -1.74 -15.25 -22.46
CA GLU A 469 -2.09 -14.87 -23.84
C GLU A 469 -3.14 -13.74 -23.90
N ILE A 470 -4.05 -13.69 -22.93
CA ILE A 470 -5.17 -12.76 -22.94
C ILE A 470 -4.78 -11.38 -22.40
N PHE A 471 -4.14 -11.35 -21.23
CA PHE A 471 -3.89 -10.15 -20.44
C PHE A 471 -2.40 -9.78 -20.35
N GLY A 472 -1.51 -10.70 -20.71
CA GLY A 472 -0.07 -10.47 -20.67
C GLY A 472 0.41 -9.59 -21.82
N GLU A 473 1.57 -8.97 -21.63
CA GLU A 473 2.26 -8.21 -22.65
C GLU A 473 2.96 -9.16 -23.62
N PRO A 474 2.73 -9.04 -24.94
CA PRO A 474 3.40 -9.86 -25.93
C PRO A 474 4.89 -9.46 -26.02
N TYR A 475 5.76 -10.45 -26.14
CA TYR A 475 7.18 -10.29 -26.44
C TYR A 475 7.65 -11.41 -27.37
N ASN A 476 8.65 -11.13 -28.21
CA ASN A 476 9.20 -12.12 -29.13
C ASN A 476 10.43 -12.79 -28.52
N GLU A 477 10.43 -14.12 -28.48
CA GLU A 477 11.58 -14.91 -28.03
C GLU A 477 11.71 -16.13 -28.95
N GLY A 478 12.87 -16.28 -29.60
CA GLY A 478 13.13 -17.40 -30.50
C GLY A 478 12.15 -17.53 -31.68
N GLY A 479 11.61 -16.40 -32.17
CA GLY A 479 10.64 -16.38 -33.27
C GLY A 479 9.19 -16.72 -32.88
N GLN A 480 8.92 -16.94 -31.59
CA GLN A 480 7.57 -17.14 -31.06
C GLN A 480 7.12 -15.94 -30.23
N THR A 481 5.87 -15.52 -30.39
CA THR A 481 5.24 -14.53 -29.52
C THR A 481 4.85 -15.20 -28.21
N LYS A 482 5.57 -14.87 -27.15
CA LYS A 482 5.26 -15.24 -25.76
C LYS A 482 4.60 -14.06 -25.05
N HIS A 483 4.03 -14.32 -23.89
CA HIS A 483 3.36 -13.28 -23.09
C HIS A 483 3.90 -13.28 -21.67
N ARG A 484 4.06 -12.09 -21.09
CA ARG A 484 4.53 -11.92 -19.70
C ARG A 484 3.60 -10.99 -18.92
N PRO A 485 3.54 -11.09 -17.59
CA PRO A 485 2.79 -10.12 -16.79
C PRO A 485 3.36 -8.70 -16.92
N PHE A 486 2.49 -7.70 -16.79
CA PHE A 486 2.86 -6.29 -16.70
C PHE A 486 3.63 -5.98 -15.40
N HIS A 487 3.24 -6.65 -14.32
CA HIS A 487 3.88 -6.52 -13.01
C HIS A 487 3.93 -7.86 -12.30
N VAL A 488 5.06 -8.14 -11.62
CA VAL A 488 5.30 -9.40 -10.93
C VAL A 488 5.75 -9.13 -9.49
N TYR A 489 5.14 -9.85 -8.55
CA TYR A 489 5.59 -10.01 -7.18
C TYR A 489 5.52 -11.49 -6.81
N THR A 490 6.66 -12.16 -6.79
CA THR A 490 6.73 -13.64 -6.79
C THR A 490 6.52 -14.23 -5.39
N MET A 491 6.18 -15.52 -5.36
CA MET A 491 6.14 -16.29 -4.11
C MET A 491 7.53 -16.38 -3.46
N LYS A 492 8.60 -16.50 -4.27
CA LYS A 492 9.98 -16.50 -3.79
C LYS A 492 10.30 -15.22 -3.03
N GLN A 493 10.00 -14.05 -3.60
CA GLN A 493 10.18 -12.76 -2.92
C GLN A 493 9.34 -12.69 -1.64
N ALA A 494 8.05 -13.05 -1.71
CA ALA A 494 7.15 -13.01 -0.56
C ALA A 494 7.60 -13.90 0.62
N ILE A 495 8.17 -15.08 0.32
CA ILE A 495 8.76 -15.98 1.31
C ILE A 495 10.01 -15.36 1.92
N GLN A 496 10.92 -14.87 1.09
CA GLN A 496 12.19 -14.29 1.55
C GLN A 496 11.97 -13.02 2.39
N GLU A 497 10.94 -12.25 2.07
CA GLU A 497 10.51 -11.06 2.84
C GLU A 497 9.69 -11.40 4.08
N GLY A 498 9.31 -12.67 4.26
CA GLY A 498 8.55 -13.15 5.42
C GLY A 498 7.07 -12.74 5.43
N PHE A 499 6.50 -12.34 4.29
CA PHE A 499 5.06 -12.06 4.19
C PHE A 499 4.22 -13.32 4.11
N ILE A 500 4.79 -14.43 3.62
CA ILE A 500 4.18 -15.76 3.62
C ILE A 500 5.19 -16.80 4.12
N LEU A 501 4.68 -17.93 4.59
CA LEU A 501 5.50 -19.04 5.08
C LEU A 501 5.89 -19.98 3.95
N ASP A 502 7.13 -20.47 4.00
CA ASP A 502 7.58 -21.55 3.14
C ASP A 502 7.10 -22.90 3.69
N VAL A 503 5.99 -23.39 3.13
CA VAL A 503 5.42 -24.70 3.49
C VAL A 503 6.30 -25.88 3.09
N LEU A 504 7.24 -25.69 2.16
CA LEU A 504 8.13 -26.75 1.69
C LEU A 504 9.37 -26.92 2.58
N ARG A 505 9.72 -25.90 3.38
CA ARG A 505 10.89 -25.93 4.27
C ARG A 505 10.91 -27.11 5.25
N HIS A 506 9.74 -27.59 5.64
CA HIS A 506 9.55 -28.73 6.53
C HIS A 506 8.76 -29.86 5.88
N TYR A 507 8.69 -29.88 4.55
CA TYR A 507 8.04 -30.96 3.82
C TYR A 507 8.96 -32.19 3.78
N THR A 508 8.58 -33.22 4.51
CA THR A 508 9.24 -34.53 4.45
C THR A 508 8.39 -35.46 3.59
N PRO A 509 8.89 -35.93 2.43
CA PRO A 509 8.22 -36.96 1.65
C PRO A 509 8.00 -38.21 2.49
N VAL A 510 6.86 -38.89 2.30
CA VAL A 510 6.50 -40.12 3.04
C VAL A 510 7.60 -41.17 2.93
N GLU A 511 8.24 -41.29 1.77
CA GLU A 511 9.33 -42.25 1.57
C GLU A 511 10.58 -41.92 2.41
N SER A 512 10.92 -40.63 2.55
CA SER A 512 12.02 -40.17 3.41
C SER A 512 11.68 -40.34 4.89
N HIS A 513 10.44 -40.05 5.29
CA HIS A 513 9.95 -40.31 6.64
C HIS A 513 9.99 -41.81 6.96
N TYR A 514 9.54 -42.66 6.04
CA TYR A 514 9.56 -44.11 6.20
C TYR A 514 11.00 -44.62 6.37
N ARG A 515 11.96 -44.12 5.58
CA ARG A 515 13.39 -44.49 5.74
C ARG A 515 13.99 -44.01 7.06
N LEU A 516 13.60 -42.82 7.55
CA LEU A 516 14.02 -42.26 8.85
C LEU A 516 13.42 -43.01 10.04
N VAL A 517 12.18 -43.49 9.94
CA VAL A 517 11.53 -44.28 11.00
C VAL A 517 12.03 -45.71 11.00
N LYS A 518 12.29 -46.30 9.83
CA LYS A 518 12.89 -47.64 9.69
C LYS A 518 14.31 -47.72 10.25
N THR A 519 14.95 -46.58 10.55
CA THR A 519 16.24 -46.54 11.25
C THR A 519 16.12 -46.72 12.76
N VAL A 520 14.90 -46.75 13.31
CA VAL A 520 14.59 -47.08 14.70
C VAL A 520 13.98 -48.49 14.71
N GLU A 521 14.76 -49.49 15.13
CA GLU A 521 14.38 -50.92 15.01
C GLU A 521 13.19 -51.34 15.91
N ASP A 522 12.81 -50.56 16.92
CA ASP A 522 11.82 -50.91 17.95
C ASP A 522 10.65 -49.91 18.09
N ASP A 523 9.95 -49.55 17.00
CA ASP A 523 8.65 -48.85 17.10
C ASP A 523 7.46 -49.83 17.04
N PRO A 524 6.72 -50.05 18.15
CA PRO A 524 5.61 -51.01 18.21
C PRO A 524 4.35 -50.60 17.42
N GLN A 525 4.31 -49.43 16.76
CA GLN A 525 3.14 -48.98 16.00
C GLN A 525 3.12 -49.39 14.52
N TYR A 526 4.16 -50.02 13.95
CA TYR A 526 4.18 -50.41 12.53
C TYR A 526 4.74 -51.81 12.27
N ASP A 527 3.90 -52.67 11.66
CA ASP A 527 4.28 -54.01 11.20
C ASP A 527 5.09 -53.92 9.90
N THR A 528 6.33 -54.44 9.93
CA THR A 528 7.29 -54.41 8.81
C THR A 528 6.94 -55.34 7.65
N LYS A 529 5.80 -56.04 7.69
CA LYS A 529 5.41 -57.07 6.71
C LYS A 529 4.28 -56.72 5.74
N ARG A 530 3.83 -55.46 5.63
CA ARG A 530 2.86 -55.08 4.59
C ARG A 530 3.37 -53.92 3.73
N PRO A 531 3.54 -54.13 2.40
CA PRO A 531 4.00 -53.11 1.46
C PRO A 531 2.95 -52.01 1.22
#